data_AF-A0AAW5EI87-F1
#
_entry.id   AF-A0AAW5EI87-F1
#
_cell.length_a   1.000
_cell.length_b   1.000
_cell.length_c   1.000
_cell.angle_alpha   90.00
_cell.angle_beta   90.00
_cell.angle_gamma   90.00
#
_symmetry.space_group_name_H-M   'P 1'
#
loop_
_entity.id
_entity.type
_entity.pdbx_description
1 polymer ?
#
loop_
_entity_poly.entity_id
_entity_poly.type
_entity_poly.pdbx_seq_one_letter_code
_entity_poly.pdbx_strand_id
1 'polypeptide(L)'
;KQMQIQGLGLKQNIFGIIQGGTDYEERKRCALALNEMDFDGLAIGGLSVGEENALMYETVENLNPFLDENRPRYLMGVGTPEDLVENIERGVDMFDCVMPTRNARNGTFFTNFDKFNIKRAEFINDHESIDNECSCYTCRNFSRGYLNHLFK
;
A
#
# COMPACT_ATOMS: atom_id res chain seq x y z
N LYS A 1 -7.24 17.49 29.15
CA LYS A 1 -6.10 17.15 30.06
C LYS A 1 -6.37 15.90 30.90
N GLN A 2 -7.46 15.82 31.70
CA GLN A 2 -7.78 14.62 32.51
C GLN A 2 -7.94 13.33 31.68
N MET A 3 -8.63 13.40 30.54
CA MET A 3 -8.84 12.23 29.67
C MET A 3 -7.57 11.80 28.91
N GLN A 4 -6.70 12.76 28.56
CA GLN A 4 -5.35 12.47 28.02
C GLN A 4 -4.44 11.81 29.06
N ILE A 5 -4.54 12.21 30.33
CA ILE A 5 -3.85 11.56 31.47
C ILE A 5 -4.37 10.12 31.67
N GLN A 6 -5.60 9.83 31.25
CA GLN A 6 -6.19 8.49 31.21
C GLN A 6 -5.94 7.74 29.88
N GLY A 7 -5.13 8.29 28.96
CA GLY A 7 -4.79 7.65 27.68
C GLY A 7 -5.88 7.71 26.60
N LEU A 8 -6.97 8.47 26.81
CA LEU A 8 -8.08 8.56 25.88
C LEU A 8 -7.89 9.75 24.91
N GLY A 9 -7.57 9.43 23.65
CA GLY A 9 -7.55 10.36 22.53
C GLY A 9 -8.97 10.65 22.05
N LEU A 10 -9.63 11.65 22.63
CA LEU A 10 -11.05 12.01 22.40
C LEU A 10 -11.48 12.33 20.95
N LYS A 11 -10.54 12.38 20.00
CA LYS A 11 -10.78 12.71 18.58
C LYS A 11 -9.97 11.84 17.62
N GLN A 12 -9.49 10.69 18.09
CA GLN A 12 -8.67 9.78 17.29
C GLN A 12 -9.50 8.56 16.92
N ASN A 13 -9.37 8.13 15.66
CA ASN A 13 -9.89 6.85 15.23
C ASN A 13 -8.89 5.75 15.63
N ILE A 14 -9.38 4.66 16.20
CA ILE A 14 -8.59 3.51 16.65
C ILE A 14 -8.92 2.32 15.77
N PHE A 15 -7.89 1.71 15.18
CA PHE A 15 -8.04 0.54 14.32
C PHE A 15 -7.63 -0.73 15.06
N GLY A 16 -8.43 -1.78 14.94
CA GLY A 16 -8.02 -3.15 15.29
C GLY A 16 -7.15 -3.73 14.17
N ILE A 17 -6.22 -4.64 14.49
CA ILE A 17 -5.35 -5.26 13.46
C ILE A 17 -5.57 -6.76 13.45
N ILE A 18 -6.14 -7.26 12.36
CA ILE A 18 -6.38 -8.68 12.12
C ILE A 18 -5.03 -9.36 11.87
N GLN A 19 -4.79 -10.45 12.59
CA GLN A 19 -3.59 -11.29 12.52
C GLN A 19 -3.96 -12.74 12.20
N GLY A 20 -2.96 -13.62 12.06
CA GLY A 20 -3.15 -15.04 11.73
C GLY A 20 -2.31 -15.54 10.56
N GLY A 21 -1.42 -14.70 9.99
CA GLY A 21 -0.62 -15.07 8.83
C GLY A 21 -1.53 -15.39 7.63
N THR A 22 -1.32 -16.54 6.98
CA THR A 22 -2.17 -17.04 5.89
C THR A 22 -3.08 -18.19 6.36
N ASP A 23 -3.18 -18.43 7.68
CA ASP A 23 -4.06 -19.44 8.24
C ASP A 23 -5.49 -18.91 8.32
N TYR A 24 -6.40 -19.57 7.60
CA TYR A 24 -7.79 -19.16 7.48
C TYR A 24 -8.54 -19.15 8.83
N GLU A 25 -8.35 -20.17 9.67
CA GLU A 25 -9.10 -20.28 10.92
C GLU A 25 -8.59 -19.27 11.96
N GLU A 26 -7.28 -19.03 12.03
CA GLU A 26 -6.72 -17.98 12.88
C GLU A 26 -7.14 -16.58 12.43
N ARG A 27 -7.16 -16.33 11.11
CA ARG A 27 -7.66 -15.07 10.53
C ARG A 27 -9.11 -14.82 10.88
N LYS A 28 -9.98 -15.82 10.66
CA LYS A 28 -11.40 -15.77 11.00
C LYS A 28 -11.61 -15.55 12.50
N ARG A 29 -10.89 -16.29 13.35
CA ARG A 29 -10.97 -16.15 14.82
C ARG A 29 -10.61 -14.72 15.24
N CYS A 30 -9.57 -14.13 14.67
CA CYS A 30 -9.15 -12.77 14.98
C CYS A 30 -10.15 -11.73 14.46
N ALA A 31 -10.64 -11.88 13.22
CA ALA A 31 -11.61 -10.97 12.62
C ALA A 31 -12.92 -10.91 13.41
N LEU A 32 -13.48 -12.08 13.78
CA LEU A 32 -14.69 -12.16 14.59
C LEU A 32 -14.52 -11.49 15.95
N ALA A 33 -13.41 -11.75 16.64
CA ALA A 33 -13.12 -11.13 17.93
C ALA A 33 -12.97 -9.60 17.85
N LEU A 34 -12.36 -9.07 16.78
CA LEU A 34 -12.19 -7.63 16.60
C LEU A 34 -13.49 -6.92 16.18
N ASN A 35 -14.37 -7.59 15.43
CA ASN A 35 -15.68 -7.04 15.07
C ASN A 35 -16.59 -6.80 16.29
N GLU A 36 -16.48 -7.64 17.32
CA GLU A 36 -17.21 -7.48 18.58
C GLU A 36 -16.74 -6.26 19.38
N MET A 37 -15.60 -5.67 19.02
CA MET A 37 -15.02 -4.49 19.67
C MET A 37 -15.37 -3.20 18.91
N ASP A 38 -15.39 -2.09 19.65
CA ASP A 38 -15.74 -0.74 19.16
C ASP A 38 -14.51 -0.04 18.54
N PHE A 39 -13.94 -0.64 17.48
CA PHE A 39 -12.91 -0.02 16.66
C PHE A 39 -13.52 0.75 15.49
N ASP A 40 -12.95 1.91 15.18
CA ASP A 40 -13.37 2.77 14.07
C ASP A 40 -13.00 2.21 12.69
N GLY A 41 -12.12 1.20 12.65
CA GLY A 41 -11.66 0.56 11.42
C GLY A 41 -10.90 -0.73 11.70
N LEU A 42 -10.66 -1.52 10.66
CA LEU A 42 -9.97 -2.80 10.75
C LEU A 42 -8.80 -2.83 9.77
N ALA A 43 -7.59 -2.99 10.30
CA ALA A 43 -6.41 -3.22 9.50
C ALA A 43 -6.17 -4.73 9.31
N ILE A 44 -5.59 -5.09 8.18
CA ILE A 44 -5.13 -6.42 7.84
C ILE A 44 -3.60 -6.39 7.92
N GLY A 45 -3.06 -6.96 9.00
CA GLY A 45 -1.63 -7.02 9.25
C GLY A 45 -1.04 -8.40 8.98
N GLY A 46 0.29 -8.49 8.94
CA GLY A 46 1.00 -9.76 8.81
C GLY A 46 0.88 -10.42 7.43
N LEU A 47 0.67 -9.60 6.39
CA LEU A 47 0.77 -9.94 4.98
C LEU A 47 1.87 -9.09 4.33
N SER A 48 2.27 -9.44 3.10
CA SER A 48 3.42 -8.92 2.37
C SER A 48 4.76 -9.10 3.12
N VAL A 49 4.93 -10.24 3.78
CA VAL A 49 6.13 -10.60 4.56
C VAL A 49 6.98 -11.68 3.89
N GLY A 50 6.58 -12.16 2.72
CA GLY A 50 7.35 -13.08 1.87
C GLY A 50 6.52 -14.21 1.25
N GLU A 51 5.21 -14.23 1.50
CA GLU A 51 4.27 -15.11 0.82
C GLU A 51 4.06 -14.73 -0.65
N GLU A 52 3.48 -15.64 -1.42
CA GLU A 52 3.08 -15.36 -2.81
C GLU A 52 1.86 -14.43 -2.84
N ASN A 53 1.82 -13.51 -3.83
CA ASN A 53 0.72 -12.55 -3.96
C ASN A 53 -0.66 -13.24 -4.06
N ALA A 54 -0.74 -14.39 -4.72
CA ALA A 54 -1.99 -15.16 -4.82
C ALA A 54 -2.52 -15.57 -3.43
N LEU A 55 -1.64 -15.95 -2.52
CA LEU A 55 -2.00 -16.33 -1.15
C LEU A 55 -2.39 -15.12 -0.31
N MET A 56 -1.73 -13.97 -0.50
CA MET A 56 -2.16 -12.70 0.08
C MET A 56 -3.58 -12.34 -0.40
N TYR A 57 -3.85 -12.40 -1.70
CA TYR A 57 -5.16 -12.11 -2.28
C TYR A 57 -6.26 -13.02 -1.73
N GLU A 58 -6.01 -14.34 -1.72
CA GLU A 58 -6.92 -15.32 -1.12
C GLU A 58 -7.18 -15.01 0.37
N THR A 59 -6.13 -14.67 1.13
CA THR A 59 -6.27 -14.35 2.55
C THR A 59 -7.14 -13.11 2.78
N VAL A 60 -6.97 -12.07 1.95
CA VAL A 60 -7.79 -10.85 2.03
C VAL A 60 -9.24 -11.14 1.66
N GLU A 61 -9.47 -11.86 0.57
CA GLU A 61 -10.81 -12.19 0.08
C GLU A 61 -11.59 -13.05 1.08
N ASN A 62 -10.93 -14.02 1.71
CA ASN A 62 -11.52 -14.90 2.70
C ASN A 62 -11.95 -14.19 4.00
N LEU A 63 -11.44 -12.98 4.26
CA LEU A 63 -11.89 -12.17 5.39
C LEU A 63 -13.25 -11.51 5.14
N ASN A 64 -13.64 -11.28 3.88
CA ASN A 64 -14.83 -10.50 3.52
C ASN A 64 -16.12 -10.90 4.25
N PRO A 65 -16.45 -12.19 4.42
CA PRO A 65 -17.67 -12.60 5.15
C PRO A 65 -17.66 -12.25 6.64
N PHE A 66 -16.48 -11.92 7.20
CA PHE A 66 -16.26 -11.69 8.61
C PHE A 66 -15.88 -10.24 8.92
N LEU A 67 -15.99 -9.30 7.98
CA LEU A 67 -15.67 -7.89 8.22
C LEU A 67 -16.93 -7.03 8.10
N ASP A 68 -17.12 -6.12 9.05
CA ASP A 68 -18.17 -5.11 8.98
C ASP A 68 -17.94 -4.21 7.75
N GLU A 69 -18.91 -4.22 6.82
CA GLU A 69 -18.85 -3.44 5.57
C GLU A 69 -18.84 -1.92 5.81
N ASN A 70 -19.27 -1.46 7.00
CA ASN A 70 -19.29 -0.04 7.33
C ASN A 70 -17.97 0.47 7.92
N ARG A 71 -17.01 -0.43 8.17
CA ARG A 71 -15.70 -0.08 8.73
C ARG A 71 -14.62 -0.09 7.65
N PRO A 72 -13.78 0.95 7.56
CA PRO A 72 -12.68 0.98 6.60
C PRO A 72 -11.69 -0.15 6.83
N ARG A 73 -11.22 -0.73 5.73
CA ARG A 73 -10.26 -1.84 5.69
C ARG A 73 -8.90 -1.35 5.24
N TYR A 74 -7.90 -1.53 6.10
CA TYR A 74 -6.53 -1.04 5.86
C TYR A 74 -5.54 -2.19 5.67
N LEU A 75 -5.06 -2.42 4.45
CA LEU A 75 -4.02 -3.42 4.19
C LEU A 75 -2.63 -2.80 4.38
N MET A 76 -1.93 -3.27 5.40
CA MET A 76 -0.67 -2.67 5.82
C MET A 76 0.53 -3.19 5.01
N GLY A 77 1.37 -2.30 4.51
CA GLY A 77 2.66 -2.63 3.90
C GLY A 77 2.65 -3.06 2.43
N VAL A 78 1.48 -3.07 1.79
CA VAL A 78 1.30 -3.46 0.38
C VAL A 78 1.35 -2.23 -0.52
N GLY A 79 2.01 -2.33 -1.68
CA GLY A 79 2.14 -1.13 -2.52
C GLY A 79 2.56 -1.28 -3.96
N THR A 80 2.72 -2.48 -4.54
CA THR A 80 2.87 -2.54 -6.01
C THR A 80 1.55 -2.08 -6.66
N PRO A 81 1.58 -1.36 -7.79
CA PRO A 81 0.34 -0.89 -8.43
C PRO A 81 -0.65 -2.04 -8.70
N GLU A 82 -0.14 -3.20 -9.09
CA GLU A 82 -0.94 -4.41 -9.33
C GLU A 82 -1.61 -4.89 -8.04
N ASP A 83 -0.86 -5.00 -6.94
CA ASP A 83 -1.43 -5.42 -5.64
C ASP A 83 -2.49 -4.45 -5.13
N LEU A 84 -2.32 -3.13 -5.38
CA LEU A 84 -3.32 -2.14 -4.99
C LEU A 84 -4.65 -2.39 -5.71
N VAL A 85 -4.62 -2.57 -7.03
CA VAL A 85 -5.83 -2.80 -7.84
C VAL A 85 -6.54 -4.09 -7.42
N GLU A 86 -5.79 -5.19 -7.27
CA GLU A 86 -6.33 -6.49 -6.87
C GLU A 86 -6.97 -6.47 -5.48
N ASN A 87 -6.40 -5.72 -4.54
CA ASN A 87 -6.94 -5.63 -3.18
C ASN A 87 -8.08 -4.63 -3.06
N ILE A 88 -8.13 -3.58 -3.91
CA ILE A 88 -9.30 -2.71 -4.03
C ILE A 88 -10.52 -3.54 -4.48
N GLU A 89 -10.34 -4.41 -5.49
CA GLU A 89 -11.42 -5.31 -5.94
C GLU A 89 -11.89 -6.26 -4.84
N ARG A 90 -11.00 -6.61 -3.90
CA ARG A 90 -11.31 -7.44 -2.72
C ARG A 90 -11.81 -6.65 -1.52
N GLY A 91 -12.05 -5.35 -1.69
CA GLY A 91 -12.71 -4.48 -0.71
C GLY A 91 -11.76 -3.79 0.28
N VAL A 92 -10.48 -3.65 -0.03
CA VAL A 92 -9.55 -2.85 0.79
C VAL A 92 -9.66 -1.36 0.43
N ASP A 93 -9.70 -0.51 1.46
CA ASP A 93 -9.90 0.95 1.33
C ASP A 93 -8.61 1.78 1.51
N MET A 94 -7.67 1.27 2.30
CA MET A 94 -6.46 2.00 2.69
C MET A 94 -5.22 1.13 2.50
N PHE A 95 -4.10 1.78 2.13
CA PHE A 95 -2.81 1.15 1.89
C PHE A 95 -1.67 2.06 2.34
N ASP A 96 -0.54 1.46 2.69
CA ASP A 96 0.72 2.16 2.90
C ASP A 96 1.89 1.34 2.38
N CYS A 97 2.88 2.00 1.77
CA CYS A 97 4.11 1.32 1.38
C CYS A 97 5.26 2.30 1.19
N VAL A 98 6.46 1.89 1.62
CA VAL A 98 7.69 2.64 1.37
C VAL A 98 8.19 2.53 -0.08
N MET A 99 7.64 1.59 -0.85
CA MET A 99 8.14 1.21 -2.18
C MET A 99 8.32 2.40 -3.13
N PRO A 100 7.36 3.34 -3.30
CA PRO A 100 7.55 4.46 -4.24
C PRO A 100 8.79 5.30 -3.89
N THR A 101 8.96 5.63 -2.61
CA THR A 101 10.08 6.45 -2.16
C THR A 101 11.41 5.69 -2.21
N ARG A 102 11.41 4.40 -1.85
CA ARG A 102 12.61 3.54 -1.87
C ARG A 102 13.09 3.29 -3.28
N ASN A 103 12.19 3.02 -4.22
CA ASN A 103 12.52 2.78 -5.62
C ASN A 103 13.04 4.05 -6.29
N ALA A 104 12.38 5.18 -6.07
CA ALA A 104 12.80 6.47 -6.63
C ALA A 104 14.24 6.83 -6.22
N ARG A 105 14.61 6.66 -4.95
CA ARG A 105 15.99 6.90 -4.47
C ARG A 105 17.04 5.99 -5.13
N ASN A 106 16.65 4.81 -5.59
CA ASN A 106 17.52 3.88 -6.30
C ASN A 106 17.46 4.04 -7.83
N GLY A 107 16.69 5.02 -8.32
CA GLY A 107 16.54 5.33 -9.74
C GLY A 107 15.49 4.49 -10.46
N THR A 108 14.64 3.74 -9.76
CA THR A 108 13.51 3.04 -10.40
C THR A 108 12.27 3.92 -10.35
N PHE A 109 11.74 4.28 -11.52
CA PHE A 109 10.54 5.09 -11.67
C PHE A 109 9.39 4.25 -12.19
N PHE A 110 8.19 4.53 -11.67
CA PHE A 110 6.94 3.96 -12.15
C PHE A 110 6.33 4.88 -13.21
N THR A 111 5.70 4.29 -14.20
CA THR A 111 4.89 4.92 -15.25
C THR A 111 3.53 4.23 -15.29
N ASN A 112 2.61 4.72 -16.11
CA ASN A 112 1.30 4.13 -16.31
C ASN A 112 1.36 2.69 -16.85
N PHE A 113 2.40 2.32 -17.59
CA PHE A 113 2.47 1.03 -18.30
C PHE A 113 3.59 0.10 -17.81
N ASP A 114 4.60 0.63 -17.12
CA ASP A 114 5.77 -0.14 -16.69
C ASP A 114 6.54 0.59 -15.57
N LYS A 115 7.62 -0.02 -15.10
CA LYS A 115 8.67 0.63 -14.32
C LYS A 115 10.01 0.48 -15.03
N PHE A 116 10.86 1.49 -14.93
CA PHE A 116 12.20 1.42 -15.49
C PHE A 116 13.25 2.01 -14.56
N ASN A 117 14.51 1.62 -14.76
CA ASN A 117 15.63 2.21 -14.05
C ASN A 117 16.21 3.38 -14.88
N ILE A 118 16.11 4.61 -14.36
CA ILE A 118 16.56 5.83 -15.02
C ILE A 118 18.06 5.82 -15.32
N LYS A 119 18.88 4.98 -14.67
CA LYS A 119 20.33 4.88 -14.87
C LYS A 119 20.73 4.12 -16.14
N ARG A 120 19.78 3.46 -16.84
CA ARG A 120 20.08 2.75 -18.10
C ARG A 120 20.67 3.70 -19.15
N ALA A 121 21.58 3.19 -19.98
CA ALA A 121 22.32 4.00 -20.96
C ALA A 121 21.44 4.59 -22.07
N GLU A 122 20.32 3.93 -22.39
CA GLU A 122 19.35 4.42 -23.37
C GLU A 122 18.78 5.81 -23.02
N PHE A 123 18.75 6.17 -21.74
CA PHE A 123 18.19 7.44 -21.28
C PHE A 123 19.17 8.61 -21.38
N ILE A 124 20.45 8.42 -21.71
CA ILE A 124 21.49 9.47 -21.60
C ILE A 124 21.16 10.75 -22.37
N ASN A 125 20.58 10.63 -23.57
CA ASN A 125 20.20 11.77 -24.41
C ASN A 125 18.67 11.80 -24.65
N ASP A 126 17.92 11.26 -23.71
CA ASP A 126 16.47 11.17 -23.83
C ASP A 126 15.81 12.48 -23.38
N HIS A 127 15.17 13.17 -24.31
CA HIS A 127 14.54 14.47 -24.07
C HIS A 127 13.07 14.36 -23.66
N GLU A 128 12.50 13.15 -23.65
CA GLU A 128 11.13 12.92 -23.23
C GLU A 128 10.98 12.98 -21.70
N SER A 129 9.75 13.15 -21.23
CA SER A 129 9.42 13.06 -19.81
C SER A 129 9.52 11.62 -19.30
N ILE A 130 9.45 11.41 -17.97
CA ILE A 130 9.38 10.07 -17.38
C ILE A 130 8.17 9.30 -17.93
N ASP A 131 7.03 9.99 -18.00
CA ASP A 131 5.75 9.48 -18.45
C ASP A 131 4.92 10.64 -19.03
N ASN A 132 4.58 10.52 -20.31
CA ASN A 132 3.89 11.56 -21.08
C ASN A 132 2.43 11.75 -20.68
N GLU A 133 1.83 10.82 -19.95
CA GLU A 133 0.48 10.93 -19.39
C GLU A 133 0.48 11.49 -17.95
N CYS A 134 1.66 11.60 -17.33
CA CYS A 134 1.79 12.07 -15.96
C CYS A 134 1.93 13.60 -15.89
N SER A 135 1.03 14.25 -15.14
CA SER A 135 1.00 15.70 -14.95
C SER A 135 1.76 16.19 -13.71
N CYS A 136 2.56 15.33 -13.06
CA CYS A 136 3.29 15.71 -11.85
C CYS A 136 4.36 16.79 -12.12
N TYR A 137 4.88 17.41 -11.06
CA TYR A 137 5.93 18.43 -11.18
C TYR A 137 7.15 17.91 -11.95
N THR A 138 7.59 16.68 -11.69
CA THR A 138 8.80 16.15 -12.31
C THR A 138 8.62 15.92 -13.82
N CYS A 139 7.55 15.25 -14.24
CA CYS A 139 7.29 14.96 -15.66
C CYS A 139 7.12 16.23 -16.51
N ARG A 140 6.58 17.31 -15.92
CA ARG A 140 6.37 18.58 -16.63
C ARG A 140 7.63 19.43 -16.81
N ASN A 141 8.68 19.19 -16.01
CA ASN A 141 9.83 20.09 -15.93
C ASN A 141 11.18 19.45 -16.28
N PHE A 142 11.27 18.11 -16.28
CA PHE A 142 12.55 17.42 -16.45
C PHE A 142 12.45 16.26 -17.44
N SER A 143 13.48 16.13 -18.27
CA SER A 143 13.61 14.99 -19.18
C SER A 143 14.25 13.77 -18.52
N ARG A 144 14.05 12.60 -19.10
CA ARG A 144 14.71 11.36 -18.68
C ARG A 144 16.23 11.46 -18.73
N GLY A 145 16.80 12.15 -19.72
CA GLY A 145 18.24 12.40 -19.82
C GLY A 145 18.79 13.31 -18.73
N TYR A 146 18.04 14.36 -18.36
CA TYR A 146 18.41 15.20 -17.22
C TYR A 146 18.42 14.38 -15.92
N LEU A 147 17.39 13.57 -15.70
CA LEU A 147 17.30 12.71 -14.52
C LEU A 147 18.38 11.62 -14.54
N ASN A 148 18.65 10.98 -15.67
CA ASN A 148 19.74 10.02 -15.83
C ASN A 148 21.09 10.62 -15.42
N HIS A 149 21.36 11.87 -15.83
CA HIS A 149 22.56 12.60 -15.44
C HIS A 149 22.64 12.84 -13.93
N LEU A 150 21.54 13.22 -13.27
CA LEU A 150 21.50 13.46 -11.81
C LEU A 150 21.70 12.20 -10.96
N PHE A 151 21.37 11.02 -11.48
CA PHE A 151 21.47 9.74 -10.76
C PHE A 151 22.83 9.03 -10.94
N LYS A 152 23.77 9.66 -11.65
CA LYS A 152 25.16 9.19 -11.83
C LYS A 152 26.09 9.65 -10.71
#